data_AF-A0A8D6U860-F1
#
_entry.id   AF-A0A8D6U860-F1
#
_cell.length_a   1.000
_cell.length_b   1.000
_cell.length_c   1.000
_cell.angle_alpha   90.00
_cell.angle_beta   90.00
_cell.angle_gamma   90.00
#
_symmetry.space_group_name_H-M   'P 1'
#
loop_
_entity.id
_entity.type
_entity.pdbx_description
1 polymer ?
#
loop_
_entity_poly.entity_id
_entity_poly.type
_entity_poly.pdbx_seq_one_letter_code
_entity_poly.pdbx_strand_id
1 'polypeptide(L)'
;MRGVPMLVVLFIFYFGLPYVGIQIPALLCALIGFSTVSAAYMSEIFRSSISAVDKGQWEVARSLGLTQKPIIRHIILPQALRIAVAPLAMSLSIWLRVPHWQL
;
A
#
# COMPACT_ATOMS: atom_id res chain seq x y z
N MET A 1 5.56 -5.67 6.25
CA MET A 1 6.76 -4.83 6.43
C MET A 1 6.52 -3.64 7.36
N ARG A 2 5.81 -3.83 8.49
CA ARG A 2 5.48 -2.70 9.41
C ARG A 2 6.51 -2.52 10.55
N GLY A 3 7.32 -3.54 10.82
CA GLY A 3 8.31 -3.54 11.90
C GLY A 3 9.76 -3.38 11.44
N VAL A 4 10.02 -3.31 10.13
CA VAL A 4 11.39 -3.11 9.62
C VAL A 4 11.59 -1.60 9.43
N PRO A 5 12.51 -0.96 10.17
CA PRO A 5 12.79 0.45 9.98
C PRO A 5 13.22 0.72 8.54
N MET A 6 12.72 1.80 7.94
CA MET A 6 13.08 2.17 6.56
C MET A 6 14.59 2.31 6.37
N LEU A 7 15.30 2.79 7.40
CA LEU A 7 16.76 2.88 7.41
C LEU A 7 17.41 1.50 7.22
N VAL A 8 16.87 0.45 7.83
CA VAL A 8 17.36 -0.93 7.67
C VAL A 8 17.18 -1.39 6.22
N VAL A 9 16.04 -1.08 5.60
CA VAL A 9 15.78 -1.43 4.19
C VAL A 9 16.79 -0.74 3.27
N LEU A 10 17.03 0.56 3.46
CA LEU A 10 18.03 1.31 2.70
C LEU A 10 19.45 0.78 2.93
N PHE A 11 19.78 0.43 4.16
CA PHE A 11 21.07 -0.14 4.52
C PHE A 11 21.30 -1.48 3.81
N ILE A 12 20.29 -2.36 3.78
CA ILE A 12 20.35 -3.63 3.04
C ILE A 12 20.53 -3.37 1.54
N PHE A 13 19.81 -2.41 0.96
CA PHE A 13 19.96 -2.14 -0.47
C PHE A 13 21.33 -1.55 -0.84
N TYR A 14 21.85 -0.63 -0.02
CA TYR A 14 23.09 0.07 -0.34
C TYR A 14 24.34 -0.71 0.07
N PHE A 15 24.36 -1.30 1.26
CA PHE A 15 25.52 -2.04 1.77
C PHE A 15 25.40 -3.55 1.59
N GLY A 16 24.18 -4.11 1.50
CA GLY A 16 23.97 -5.54 1.36
C GLY A 16 24.15 -6.08 -0.06
N LEU A 17 23.62 -5.40 -1.09
CA LEU A 17 23.75 -5.86 -2.48
C LEU A 17 25.20 -5.97 -3.01
N PRO A 18 26.14 -5.12 -2.58
CA PRO A 18 27.55 -5.29 -2.96
C PRO A 18 28.14 -6.65 -2.57
N TYR A 19 27.66 -7.31 -1.50
CA TYR A 19 28.12 -8.64 -1.10
C TYR A 19 27.75 -9.74 -2.09
N VAL A 20 26.72 -9.52 -2.92
CA VAL A 20 26.32 -10.43 -4.00
C VAL A 20 26.77 -9.94 -5.38
N GLY A 21 27.71 -8.98 -5.42
CA GLY A 21 28.30 -8.45 -6.65
C GLY A 21 27.46 -7.38 -7.36
N ILE A 22 26.36 -6.91 -6.76
CA ILE A 22 25.49 -5.90 -7.36
C ILE A 22 25.78 -4.53 -6.73
N GLN A 23 26.31 -3.60 -7.52
CA GLN A 23 26.56 -2.23 -7.09
C GLN A 23 25.55 -1.30 -7.74
N ILE A 24 24.74 -0.63 -6.92
CA ILE A 24 23.68 0.25 -7.39
C ILE A 24 23.94 1.67 -6.84
N PRO A 25 23.77 2.74 -7.64
CA PRO A 25 23.89 4.10 -7.16
C PRO A 25 22.96 4.39 -5.97
N ALA A 26 23.40 5.22 -5.02
CA ALA A 26 22.66 5.57 -3.81
C ALA A 26 21.23 6.06 -4.10
N LEU A 27 21.07 6.88 -5.15
CA LEU A 27 19.77 7.38 -5.58
C LEU A 27 18.80 6.25 -5.94
N LEU A 28 19.27 5.23 -6.66
CA LEU A 28 18.43 4.12 -7.08
C LEU A 28 18.11 3.18 -5.92
N CYS A 29 19.05 2.98 -4.98
CA CYS A 29 18.77 2.29 -3.71
C CYS A 29 17.67 3.00 -2.92
N ALA A 30 17.72 4.35 -2.86
CA ALA A 30 16.68 5.15 -2.22
C ALA A 30 15.33 4.95 -2.90
N LEU A 31 15.27 5.12 -4.23
CA LEU A 31 14.03 4.94 -4.99
C LEU A 31 13.41 3.56 -4.76
N ILE A 32 14.20 2.48 -4.85
CA ILE A 32 13.71 1.11 -4.66
C ILE A 32 13.27 0.88 -3.21
N GLY A 33 14.08 1.29 -2.23
CA GLY A 33 13.77 1.12 -0.81
C GLY A 33 12.48 1.82 -0.42
N PHE A 34 12.35 3.10 -0.75
CA PHE A 34 11.15 3.89 -0.49
C PHE A 34 9.92 3.36 -1.24
N SER A 35 10.07 2.97 -2.52
CA SER A 35 8.96 2.43 -3.31
C SER A 35 8.47 1.10 -2.74
N THR A 36 9.37 0.23 -2.30
CA THR A 36 9.02 -1.09 -1.74
C THR A 36 8.23 -0.95 -0.44
N VAL A 37 8.71 -0.11 0.49
CA VAL A 37 8.02 0.15 1.76
C VAL A 37 6.66 0.79 1.51
N SER A 38 6.59 1.78 0.63
CA SER A 38 5.34 2.45 0.24
C SER A 38 4.36 1.49 -0.41
N ALA A 39 4.82 0.64 -1.33
CA ALA A 39 3.99 -0.35 -2.02
C ALA A 39 3.42 -1.40 -1.05
N ALA A 40 4.23 -1.86 -0.08
CA ALA A 40 3.77 -2.78 0.95
C ALA A 40 2.67 -2.16 1.83
N TYR A 41 2.81 -0.89 2.21
CA TYR A 41 1.79 -0.17 2.96
C TYR A 41 0.50 0.02 2.15
N MET A 42 0.64 0.45 0.89
CA MET A 42 -0.49 0.66 -0.01
C MET A 42 -1.24 -0.64 -0.35
N SER A 43 -0.52 -1.76 -0.51
CA SER A 43 -1.11 -3.09 -0.70
C SER A 43 -1.98 -3.50 0.49
N GLU A 44 -1.55 -3.20 1.71
CA GLU A 44 -2.31 -3.47 2.93
C GLU A 44 -3.55 -2.59 3.04
N ILE A 45 -3.45 -1.31 2.63
CA ILE A 45 -4.63 -0.43 2.51
C ILE A 45 -5.63 -1.06 1.55
N PHE A 46 -5.25 -1.37 0.31
CA PHE A 46 -6.18 -1.94 -0.66
C PHE A 46 -6.79 -3.26 -0.18
N ARG A 47 -6.00 -4.16 0.40
CA ARG A 47 -6.49 -5.41 0.97
C ARG A 47 -7.52 -5.15 2.08
N SER A 48 -7.24 -4.21 2.98
CA SER A 48 -8.15 -3.85 4.06
C SER A 48 -9.45 -3.21 3.54
N SER A 49 -9.35 -2.35 2.53
CA SER A 49 -10.51 -1.68 1.92
C SER A 49 -11.41 -2.65 1.15
N ILE A 50 -10.83 -3.63 0.44
CA ILE A 50 -11.61 -4.71 -0.20
C ILE A 50 -12.31 -5.58 0.87
N SER A 51 -11.61 -5.90 1.96
CA SER A 51 -12.16 -6.71 3.05
C SER A 51 -13.24 -5.97 3.86
N ALA A 52 -13.25 -4.64 3.81
CA ALA A 52 -14.24 -3.79 4.47
C ALA A 52 -15.54 -3.65 3.66
N VAL A 53 -15.59 -4.09 2.41
CA VAL A 53 -16.85 -4.17 1.65
C VAL A 53 -17.76 -5.22 2.29
N ASP A 54 -19.03 -4.86 2.48
CA ASP A 54 -20.04 -5.72 3.11
C ASP A 54 -20.12 -7.09 2.44
N LYS A 55 -20.09 -8.16 3.24
CA LYS A 55 -20.13 -9.56 2.75
C LYS A 55 -21.43 -9.90 2.02
N GLY A 56 -22.53 -9.26 2.37
CA GLY A 56 -23.83 -9.39 1.70
C GLY A 56 -23.76 -8.97 0.24
N GLN A 57 -22.93 -7.99 -0.14
CA GLN A 57 -22.72 -7.63 -1.55
C GLN A 57 -22.11 -8.81 -2.35
N TRP A 58 -21.21 -9.57 -1.73
CA TRP A 58 -20.62 -10.75 -2.34
C TRP A 58 -21.60 -11.91 -2.43
N GLU A 59 -22.41 -12.11 -1.40
CA GLU A 59 -23.41 -13.18 -1.34
C GLU A 59 -24.56 -12.94 -2.33
N VAL A 60 -25.14 -11.74 -2.34
CA VAL A 60 -26.21 -11.34 -3.27
C VAL A 60 -25.75 -11.47 -4.72
N ALA A 61 -24.55 -10.96 -5.04
CA ALA A 61 -24.06 -11.01 -6.41
C ALA A 61 -23.80 -12.45 -6.89
N ARG A 62 -23.33 -13.34 -6.01
CA ARG A 62 -23.19 -14.77 -6.31
C ARG A 62 -24.55 -15.47 -6.45
N SER A 63 -25.53 -15.13 -5.60
CA SER A 63 -26.89 -15.67 -5.68
C SER A 63 -27.62 -15.27 -6.96
N LEU A 64 -27.26 -14.12 -7.55
CA LEU A 64 -27.73 -13.68 -8.87
C LEU A 64 -27.03 -14.40 -10.04
N GLY A 65 -26.15 -15.38 -9.78
CA GLY A 65 -25.45 -16.14 -10.80
C GLY A 65 -24.27 -15.39 -11.46
N LEU A 66 -23.83 -14.25 -10.90
CA LEU A 66 -22.71 -13.51 -11.45
C LEU A 66 -21.39 -14.25 -11.21
N THR A 67 -20.50 -14.20 -12.21
CA THR A 67 -19.15 -14.74 -12.09
C THR A 67 -18.22 -13.76 -11.35
N GLN A 68 -17.09 -14.25 -10.83
CA GLN A 68 -16.18 -13.46 -9.99
C GLN A 68 -15.68 -12.15 -10.64
N LYS A 69 -15.36 -12.16 -11.94
CA LYS A 69 -14.87 -10.97 -12.66
C LYS A 69 -15.83 -9.79 -12.62
N PRO A 70 -17.11 -9.91 -13.02
CA PRO A 70 -18.06 -8.80 -12.95
C PRO A 70 -18.37 -8.37 -11.52
N ILE A 71 -18.43 -9.29 -10.56
CA ILE A 71 -18.60 -8.97 -9.12
C ILE A 71 -17.48 -8.05 -8.66
N ILE A 72 -16.23 -8.44 -8.90
CA ILE A 72 -15.06 -7.67 -8.49
C ILE A 72 -15.05 -6.31 -9.20
N ARG A 73 -15.19 -6.28 -10.54
CA ARG A 73 -15.04 -5.03 -11.32
C ARG A 73 -16.14 -4.00 -11.07
N HIS A 74 -17.40 -4.43 -10.95
CA HIS A 74 -18.54 -3.51 -10.95
C HIS A 74 -19.17 -3.30 -9.58
N ILE A 75 -18.95 -4.20 -8.62
CA ILE A 75 -19.58 -4.13 -7.30
C ILE A 75 -18.52 -3.84 -6.24
N ILE A 76 -17.52 -4.72 -6.11
CA ILE A 76 -16.58 -4.67 -4.99
C ILE A 76 -15.53 -3.59 -5.18
N LEU A 77 -14.86 -3.53 -6.33
CA LEU A 77 -13.76 -2.61 -6.59
C LEU A 77 -14.17 -1.13 -6.44
N PRO A 78 -15.29 -0.62 -7.02
CA PRO A 78 -15.67 0.78 -6.83
C PRO A 78 -15.98 1.13 -5.36
N GLN A 79 -16.58 0.20 -4.60
CA GLN A 79 -16.84 0.38 -3.16
C GLN A 79 -15.55 0.37 -2.35
N ALA A 80 -14.68 -0.61 -2.59
CA ALA A 80 -13.37 -0.72 -1.96
C ALA A 80 -12.49 0.51 -2.24
N LEU A 81 -12.51 1.05 -3.46
CA LEU A 81 -11.80 2.27 -3.81
C LEU A 81 -12.30 3.47 -3.01
N ARG A 82 -13.62 3.62 -2.84
CA ARG A 82 -14.20 4.68 -2.00
C ARG A 82 -13.78 4.55 -0.54
N ILE A 83 -13.72 3.33 -0.02
CA ILE A 83 -13.21 3.04 1.35
C ILE A 83 -11.72 3.37 1.45
N ALA A 84 -10.93 3.09 0.41
CA ALA A 84 -9.48 3.34 0.39
C ALA A 84 -9.11 4.83 0.41
N VAL A 85 -9.99 5.74 -0.03
CA VAL A 85 -9.69 7.19 -0.07
C VAL A 85 -9.33 7.74 1.31
N ALA A 86 -10.06 7.39 2.36
CA ALA A 86 -9.80 7.90 3.71
C ALA A 86 -8.41 7.50 4.27
N PRO A 87 -8.00 6.21 4.29
CA PRO A 87 -6.66 5.84 4.75
C PRO A 87 -5.54 6.35 3.84
N LEU A 88 -5.78 6.53 2.53
CA LEU A 88 -4.82 7.19 1.64
C LEU A 88 -4.67 8.67 1.99
N ALA A 89 -5.78 9.40 2.18
CA ALA A 89 -5.77 10.82 2.55
C ALA A 89 -5.17 11.06 3.95
N MET A 90 -5.31 10.09 4.87
CA MET A 90 -4.67 10.13 6.18
C MET A 90 -3.14 10.25 6.09
N SER A 91 -2.51 9.60 5.10
CA SER A 91 -1.06 9.73 4.89
C SER A 91 -0.65 11.15 4.50
N LEU A 92 -1.51 11.87 3.78
CA LEU A 92 -1.30 13.27 3.42
C LEU A 92 -1.60 14.22 4.58
N SER A 93 -2.65 13.95 5.36
CA SER A 93 -3.03 14.82 6.49
C SER A 93 -1.97 14.84 7.58
N ILE A 94 -1.24 13.73 7.77
CA ILE A 94 -0.12 13.64 8.72
C ILE A 94 1.02 14.59 8.33
N TRP A 95 1.29 14.78 7.04
CA TRP A 95 2.27 15.75 6.56
C TRP A 95 1.81 17.20 6.80
N LEU A 96 0.53 17.47 6.60
CA LEU A 96 -0.04 18.82 6.80
C LEU A 96 -0.14 19.22 8.28
N ARG A 97 -0.17 18.24 9.20
CA ARG A 97 -0.30 18.48 10.64
C ARG A 97 1.01 18.68 11.38
N VAL A 98 2.17 18.59 10.70
CA VAL A 98 3.47 18.86 11.32
C VAL A 98 3.58 20.36 11.57
N PRO A 99 3.64 20.81 12.85
CA PRO A 99 3.83 22.22 13.16
C PRO A 99 5.24 22.63 12.72
N HIS A 100 5.34 23.61 11.84
CA HIS A 100 6.59 24.07 11.25
C HIS A 100 7.44 24.97 12.18
N TRP A 101 7.02 25.10 13.45
CA TRP A 101 7.62 25.96 14.47
C TRP A 101 8.19 25.19 15.67
N GLN A 102 8.54 23.91 15.50
CA GLN A 102 9.24 23.10 16.52
C GLN A 102 10.65 22.66 16.08
N LEU A 103 11.31 23.46 15.22
CA LEU A 103 12.74 23.35 14.91
C LEU A 103 13.47 24.59 15.42
#